data_AF-A0A942J319-F1
#
_entry.id   AF-A0A942J319-F1
#
_cell.length_a   1.000
_cell.length_b   1.000
_cell.length_c   1.000
_cell.angle_alpha   90.00
_cell.angle_beta   90.00
_cell.angle_gamma   90.00
#
_symmetry.space_group_name_H-M   'P 1'
#
loop_
_entity.id
_entity.type
_entity.pdbx_description
1 polymer ?
#
loop_
_entity_poly.entity_id
_entity_poly.type
_entity_poly.pdbx_seq_one_letter_code
_entity_poly.pdbx_strand_id
1 'polypeptide(L)'
;MNLKHFSAPLALAALIASAAPAMAGARVELRGGILSEGGDTVTVGGLAAGYDFDFPGPVFLGGEVSIDNNFTSLSNGSADLLVGLSARAGIKVGVGGRAYVTGGGTLRSVENSPYHAGAGYQQAIGPSLYLKAEYRHLFATGVNDPGDLVVAGVGFKF
;
A
#
# COMPACT_ATOMS: atom_id res chain seq x y z
N MET A 1 33.72 11.82 -6.95
CA MET A 1 32.75 12.73 -6.32
C MET A 1 31.81 11.86 -5.49
N ASN A 2 31.90 11.92 -4.17
CA ASN A 2 31.21 11.04 -3.21
C ASN A 2 29.71 11.37 -3.15
N LEU A 3 28.84 10.42 -3.51
CA LEU A 3 27.42 10.51 -3.18
C LEU A 3 27.19 9.88 -1.81
N LYS A 4 26.64 10.70 -0.90
CA LYS A 4 26.38 10.35 0.49
C LYS A 4 25.32 9.24 0.56
N HIS A 5 25.61 8.22 1.35
CA HIS A 5 24.71 7.13 1.74
C HIS A 5 23.36 7.70 2.21
N PHE A 6 22.28 7.38 1.48
CA PHE A 6 20.92 7.75 1.85
C PHE A 6 20.41 6.78 2.92
N SER A 7 20.91 6.93 4.13
CA SER A 7 20.50 6.14 5.29
C SER A 7 19.25 6.75 5.92
N ALA A 8 18.07 6.54 5.33
CA ALA A 8 16.81 6.91 5.98
C ALA A 8 15.60 6.06 5.54
N PRO A 9 15.48 4.78 5.96
CA PRO A 9 14.15 4.16 6.03
C PRO A 9 13.67 3.85 7.45
N LEU A 10 14.52 3.97 8.49
CA LEU A 10 14.14 3.49 9.83
C LEU A 10 13.48 4.55 10.74
N ALA A 11 13.60 5.84 10.41
CA ALA A 11 13.05 6.91 11.25
C ALA A 11 11.52 7.03 11.17
N LEU A 12 10.89 6.61 10.06
CA LEU A 12 9.44 6.73 9.91
C LEU A 12 8.67 5.65 10.69
N ALA A 13 9.25 4.45 10.84
CA ALA A 13 8.65 3.38 11.66
C ALA A 13 8.67 3.71 13.16
N ALA A 14 9.63 4.51 13.63
CA ALA A 14 9.79 4.84 15.05
C ALA A 14 8.84 5.95 15.54
N LEU A 15 8.33 6.81 14.65
CA LEU A 15 7.40 7.89 15.03
C LEU A 15 5.98 7.41 15.36
N ILE A 16 5.64 6.18 14.99
CA ILE A 16 4.28 5.64 15.14
C ILE A 16 4.06 5.02 16.55
N ALA A 17 5.13 4.82 17.33
CA ALA A 17 5.07 4.01 18.55
C ALA A 17 4.75 4.76 19.87
N SER A 18 4.57 6.10 19.87
CA SER A 18 4.53 6.87 21.13
C SER A 18 3.17 7.46 21.56
N ALA A 19 2.05 7.15 20.89
CA ALA A 19 0.73 7.71 21.24
C ALA A 19 -0.35 6.64 21.53
N ALA A 20 -0.27 5.99 22.70
CA ALA A 20 -1.03 4.78 23.03
C ALA A 20 -2.59 4.85 23.00
N PRO A 21 -3.29 6.00 23.07
CA PRO A 21 -4.74 6.07 22.78
C PRO A 21 -5.10 6.70 21.42
N ALA A 22 -4.15 7.34 20.72
CA ALA A 22 -4.39 8.04 19.44
C ALA A 22 -4.21 7.13 18.21
N MET A 23 -3.85 5.86 18.45
CA MET A 23 -3.52 4.86 17.44
C MET A 23 -4.70 3.99 17.00
N ALA A 24 -5.90 4.17 17.58
CA ALA A 24 -7.07 3.38 17.20
C ALA A 24 -7.40 3.59 15.71
N GLY A 25 -7.12 2.58 14.88
CA GLY A 25 -7.29 2.65 13.43
C GLY A 25 -5.98 2.73 12.65
N ALA A 26 -4.85 2.98 13.31
CA ALA A 26 -3.53 2.88 12.70
C ALA A 26 -3.21 1.43 12.34
N ARG A 27 -2.51 1.23 11.21
CA ARG A 27 -2.14 -0.08 10.70
C ARG A 27 -0.83 -0.05 9.94
N VAL A 28 -0.13 -1.18 9.99
CA VAL A 28 1.04 -1.47 9.14
C VAL A 28 0.81 -2.80 8.42
N GLU A 29 1.45 -2.99 7.27
CA GLU A 29 1.29 -4.16 6.42
C GLU A 29 2.60 -4.50 5.71
N LEU A 30 2.95 -5.78 5.68
CA LEU A 30 3.89 -6.37 4.74
C LEU A 30 3.09 -7.01 3.61
N ARG A 31 3.47 -6.73 2.36
CA ARG A 31 2.74 -7.22 1.19
C ARG A 31 3.66 -7.63 0.05
N GLY A 32 3.13 -8.50 -0.79
CA GLY A 32 3.74 -8.90 -2.05
C GLY A 32 2.67 -9.15 -3.10
N GLY A 33 3.07 -9.17 -4.35
CA GLY A 33 2.11 -9.23 -5.44
C GLY A 33 2.74 -9.24 -6.81
N ILE A 34 1.91 -8.91 -7.80
CA ILE A 34 2.30 -8.80 -9.20
C ILE A 34 1.88 -7.43 -9.73
N LEU A 35 2.75 -6.84 -10.55
CA LEU A 35 2.49 -5.67 -11.37
C LEU A 35 2.52 -6.13 -12.82
N SER A 36 1.46 -5.88 -13.57
CA SER A 36 1.41 -6.11 -15.01
C SER A 36 1.28 -4.79 -15.74
N GLU A 37 2.21 -4.47 -16.64
CA GLU A 37 2.27 -3.22 -17.40
C GLU A 37 2.93 -3.49 -18.76
N GLY A 38 2.43 -2.89 -19.84
CA GLY A 38 3.05 -3.01 -21.17
C GLY A 38 3.16 -4.44 -21.74
N GLY A 39 2.40 -5.40 -21.19
CA GLY A 39 2.46 -6.82 -21.57
C GLY A 39 3.45 -7.65 -20.75
N ASP A 40 4.23 -7.03 -19.87
CA ASP A 40 5.12 -7.70 -18.92
C ASP A 40 4.47 -7.82 -17.54
N THR A 41 4.78 -8.91 -16.84
CA THR A 41 4.38 -9.11 -15.44
C THR A 41 5.60 -9.29 -14.56
N VAL A 42 5.71 -8.48 -13.51
CA VAL A 42 6.80 -8.50 -12.54
C VAL A 42 6.28 -8.72 -11.14
N THR A 43 7.08 -9.36 -10.29
CA THR A 43 6.75 -9.53 -8.88
C THR A 43 7.14 -8.27 -8.11
N VAL A 44 6.28 -7.84 -7.19
CA VAL A 44 6.54 -6.72 -6.30
C VAL A 44 6.46 -7.13 -4.82
N GLY A 45 7.22 -6.44 -3.98
CA GLY A 45 7.21 -6.62 -2.53
C GLY A 45 7.41 -5.30 -1.81
N GLY A 46 6.71 -5.11 -0.70
CA GLY A 46 6.68 -3.80 -0.06
C GLY A 46 6.04 -3.74 1.30
N LEU A 47 5.95 -2.52 1.80
CA LEU A 47 5.34 -2.17 3.08
C LEU A 47 4.28 -1.10 2.86
N ALA A 48 3.24 -1.14 3.69
CA ALA A 48 2.26 -0.07 3.76
C ALA A 48 1.96 0.32 5.20
N ALA A 49 1.62 1.59 5.40
CA ALA A 49 1.12 2.12 6.66
C ALA A 49 -0.12 2.96 6.39
N GLY A 50 -1.07 2.96 7.31
CA GLY A 50 -2.32 3.69 7.12
C GLY A 50 -3.07 3.95 8.41
N TYR A 51 -4.16 4.69 8.28
CA TYR A 51 -5.08 4.98 9.36
C TYR A 51 -6.52 4.92 8.85
N ASP A 52 -7.37 4.14 9.51
CA ASP A 52 -8.79 4.00 9.21
C ASP A 52 -9.65 4.62 10.33
N PHE A 53 -10.49 5.59 9.99
CA PHE A 53 -11.53 6.15 10.84
C PHE A 53 -12.81 5.33 10.70
N ASP A 54 -13.23 4.71 11.80
CA ASP A 54 -14.51 4.02 11.88
C ASP A 54 -15.62 4.98 12.26
N PHE A 55 -16.70 4.98 11.47
CA PHE A 55 -17.91 5.75 11.77
C PHE A 55 -18.94 4.89 12.51
N PRO A 56 -19.94 5.50 13.16
CA PRO A 56 -21.13 4.78 13.63
C PRO A 56 -21.74 3.96 12.49
N GLY A 57 -21.96 2.66 12.73
CA GLY A 57 -22.43 1.72 11.71
C GLY A 57 -21.30 1.02 10.93
N PRO A 58 -21.59 0.51 9.71
CA PRO A 58 -20.66 -0.33 8.98
C PRO A 58 -19.55 0.46 8.27
N VAL A 59 -19.64 1.79 8.15
CA VAL A 59 -18.76 2.57 7.28
C VAL A 59 -17.41 2.88 7.93
N PHE A 60 -16.35 2.94 7.11
CA PHE A 60 -15.05 3.51 7.47
C PHE A 60 -14.43 4.31 6.31
N LEU A 61 -13.55 5.25 6.65
CA LEU A 61 -12.69 5.99 5.70
C LEU A 61 -11.25 5.90 6.16
N GLY A 62 -10.28 5.90 5.26
CA GLY A 62 -8.88 5.83 5.65
C GLY A 62 -7.90 6.32 4.60
N GLY A 63 -6.67 6.52 5.05
CA GLY A 63 -5.51 6.81 4.21
C GLY A 63 -4.48 5.68 4.28
N GLU A 64 -3.70 5.53 3.22
CA GLU A 64 -2.57 4.60 3.14
C GLU A 64 -1.40 5.24 2.39
N VAL A 65 -0.21 5.06 2.93
CA VAL A 65 1.06 5.24 2.22
C VAL A 65 1.71 3.88 2.00
N SER A 66 2.34 3.68 0.84
CA SER A 66 3.01 2.44 0.53
C SER A 66 4.33 2.64 -0.21
N ILE A 67 5.24 1.70 0.00
CA ILE A 67 6.52 1.63 -0.72
C ILE A 67 6.68 0.18 -1.16
N ASP A 68 6.60 -0.05 -2.47
CA ASP A 68 6.78 -1.36 -3.10
C ASP A 68 7.98 -1.31 -4.05
N ASN A 69 8.72 -2.41 -4.16
CA ASN A 69 9.84 -2.55 -5.07
C ASN A 69 9.62 -3.74 -6.00
N ASN A 70 10.07 -3.60 -7.25
CA ASN A 70 10.11 -4.68 -8.21
C ASN A 70 11.29 -5.63 -7.90
N PHE A 71 11.01 -6.93 -7.73
CA PHE A 71 12.04 -7.92 -7.43
C PHE A 71 13.03 -8.11 -8.59
N THR A 72 12.61 -7.93 -9.84
CA THR A 72 13.49 -8.00 -11.03
C THR A 72 14.56 -6.90 -10.99
N SER A 73 14.17 -5.69 -10.57
CA SER A 73 15.10 -4.56 -10.43
C SER A 73 16.06 -4.77 -9.26
N LEU A 74 15.56 -5.29 -8.14
CA LEU A 74 16.37 -5.61 -6.96
C LEU A 74 17.49 -6.62 -7.29
N SER A 75 17.20 -7.65 -8.09
CA SER A 75 18.20 -8.63 -8.52
C SER A 75 19.30 -8.05 -9.39
N ASN A 76 19.01 -6.96 -10.12
CA ASN A 76 19.96 -6.26 -10.98
C ASN A 76 20.64 -5.05 -10.29
N GLY A 77 20.48 -4.90 -8.98
CA GLY A 77 21.08 -3.81 -8.20
C GLY A 77 20.47 -2.43 -8.46
N SER A 78 19.29 -2.37 -9.08
CA SER A 78 18.56 -1.12 -9.37
C SER A 78 17.31 -1.03 -8.50
N ALA A 79 16.97 0.17 -8.03
CA ALA A 79 15.74 0.39 -7.27
C ALA A 79 14.64 0.89 -8.21
N ASP A 80 13.55 0.12 -8.33
CA ASP A 80 12.33 0.53 -9.03
C ASP A 80 11.22 0.63 -7.99
N LEU A 81 11.17 1.80 -7.36
CA LEU A 81 10.27 2.07 -6.23
C LEU A 81 8.94 2.63 -6.73
N LEU A 82 7.86 1.98 -6.29
CA LEU A 82 6.50 2.44 -6.39
C LEU A 82 6.07 3.00 -5.03
N VAL A 83 5.93 4.33 -4.94
CA VAL A 83 5.49 5.01 -3.72
C VAL A 83 4.03 5.44 -3.89
N GLY A 84 3.13 4.81 -3.15
CA GLY A 84 1.69 5.07 -3.23
C GLY A 84 1.21 6.01 -2.12
N LEU A 85 0.32 6.94 -2.47
CA LEU A 85 -0.52 7.69 -1.54
C LEU A 85 -1.98 7.47 -1.93
N SER A 86 -2.75 6.85 -1.04
CA SER A 86 -4.09 6.35 -1.34
C SER A 86 -5.09 6.76 -0.27
N ALA A 87 -6.30 7.11 -0.70
CA ALA A 87 -7.49 7.15 0.14
C ALA A 87 -8.30 5.87 -0.07
N ARG A 88 -9.03 5.44 0.96
CA ARG A 88 -9.95 4.30 0.89
C ARG A 88 -11.24 4.56 1.66
N ALA A 89 -12.31 3.97 1.18
CA ALA A 89 -13.63 4.03 1.78
C ALA A 89 -14.29 2.66 1.66
N GLY A 90 -14.98 2.22 2.71
CA GLY A 90 -15.56 0.89 2.69
C GLY A 90 -16.53 0.61 3.81
N ILE A 91 -16.91 -0.66 3.89
CA ILE A 91 -17.86 -1.19 4.85
C ILE A 91 -17.27 -2.40 5.59
N LYS A 92 -17.63 -2.51 6.88
CA LYS A 92 -17.45 -3.68 7.72
C LYS A 92 -18.45 -4.74 7.28
N VAL A 93 -17.97 -5.94 6.97
CA VAL A 93 -18.77 -7.04 6.44
C VAL A 93 -18.52 -8.31 7.26
N GLY A 94 -19.59 -8.96 7.71
CA GLY A 94 -19.50 -10.16 8.53
C GLY A 94 -18.66 -9.96 9.81
N VAL A 95 -17.98 -11.04 10.24
CA VAL A 95 -17.14 -11.04 11.43
C VAL A 95 -15.70 -10.68 11.05
N GLY A 96 -15.29 -9.45 11.38
CA GLY A 96 -13.91 -8.99 11.17
C GLY A 96 -13.53 -8.66 9.72
N GLY A 97 -14.48 -8.76 8.77
CA GLY A 97 -14.26 -8.43 7.37
C GLY A 97 -14.42 -6.94 7.08
N ARG A 98 -13.67 -6.43 6.10
CA ARG A 98 -13.84 -5.08 5.52
C ARG A 98 -13.67 -5.13 4.02
N ALA A 99 -14.69 -4.72 3.27
CA ALA A 99 -14.63 -4.52 1.82
C ALA A 99 -14.54 -3.03 1.52
N TYR A 100 -13.71 -2.64 0.56
CA TYR A 100 -13.45 -1.22 0.28
C TYR A 100 -13.04 -0.96 -1.16
N VAL A 101 -13.22 0.30 -1.55
CA VAL A 101 -12.61 0.88 -2.75
C VAL A 101 -11.47 1.80 -2.33
N THR A 102 -10.51 2.01 -3.22
CA THR A 102 -9.36 2.88 -3.00
C THR A 102 -8.99 3.64 -4.26
N GLY A 103 -8.41 4.81 -4.09
CA GLY A 103 -7.84 5.58 -5.18
C GLY A 103 -6.80 6.57 -4.68
N GLY A 104 -5.90 6.97 -5.57
CA GLY A 104 -4.75 7.76 -5.17
C GLY A 104 -3.76 8.01 -6.29
N GLY A 105 -2.57 8.45 -5.91
CA GLY A 105 -1.43 8.62 -6.80
C GLY A 105 -0.32 7.64 -6.44
N THR A 106 0.43 7.21 -7.45
CA THR A 106 1.65 6.41 -7.29
C THR A 106 2.80 7.19 -7.92
N LEU A 107 3.84 7.50 -7.16
CA LEU A 107 5.09 8.06 -7.65
C LEU A 107 6.01 6.90 -8.04
N ARG A 108 6.61 6.96 -9.23
CA ARG A 108 7.65 6.02 -9.68
C ARG A 108 8.94 6.82 -9.88
N SER A 109 10.08 6.29 -9.43
CA SER A 109 11.34 7.05 -9.34
C SER A 109 11.88 7.61 -10.67
N VAL A 110 11.31 7.22 -11.82
CA VAL A 110 11.86 7.52 -13.15
C VAL A 110 10.82 8.10 -14.14
N GLU A 111 9.52 8.09 -13.84
CA GLU A 111 8.46 8.44 -14.82
C GLU A 111 7.23 9.11 -14.19
N ASN A 112 6.38 9.73 -15.04
CA ASN A 112 5.12 10.39 -14.66
C ASN A 112 4.32 9.57 -13.66
N SER A 113 3.85 10.22 -12.60
CA SER A 113 3.09 9.60 -11.52
C SER A 113 1.70 9.14 -11.99
N PRO A 114 1.42 7.83 -12.14
CA PRO A 114 0.07 7.39 -12.47
C PRO A 114 -0.87 7.61 -11.28
N TYR A 115 -2.12 7.97 -11.60
CA TYR A 115 -3.21 7.81 -10.64
C TYR A 115 -3.68 6.35 -10.65
N HIS A 116 -4.31 5.91 -9.59
CA HIS A 116 -4.87 4.56 -9.51
C HIS A 116 -6.26 4.55 -8.88
N ALA A 117 -7.03 3.54 -9.23
CA ALA A 117 -8.29 3.19 -8.58
C ALA A 117 -8.36 1.68 -8.39
N GLY A 118 -9.03 1.23 -7.35
CA GLY A 118 -8.98 -0.17 -6.96
C GLY A 118 -10.01 -0.55 -5.92
N ALA A 119 -9.95 -1.82 -5.54
CA ALA A 119 -10.77 -2.39 -4.48
C ALA A 119 -9.99 -3.46 -3.73
N GLY A 120 -10.41 -3.72 -2.50
CA GLY A 120 -9.78 -4.76 -1.70
C GLY A 120 -10.68 -5.29 -0.59
N TYR A 121 -10.16 -6.32 0.05
CA TYR A 121 -10.78 -6.99 1.18
C TYR A 121 -9.76 -7.21 2.28
N GLN A 122 -10.16 -6.94 3.53
CA GLN A 122 -9.39 -7.26 4.72
C GLN A 122 -10.17 -8.22 5.61
N GLN A 123 -9.48 -9.20 6.18
CA GLN A 123 -10.02 -10.14 7.17
C GLN A 123 -9.22 -10.07 8.45
N ALA A 124 -9.85 -9.71 9.57
CA ALA A 124 -9.23 -9.79 10.88
C ALA A 124 -8.94 -11.26 11.27
N ILE A 125 -7.75 -11.49 11.80
CA ILE A 125 -7.25 -12.74 12.35
C ILE A 125 -6.92 -12.49 13.83
N GLY A 126 -7.94 -12.56 14.68
CA GLY A 126 -7.82 -12.16 16.08
C GLY A 126 -7.84 -10.63 16.27
N PRO A 127 -7.30 -10.11 17.39
CA PRO A 127 -7.52 -8.72 17.80
C PRO A 127 -6.72 -7.70 16.97
N SER A 128 -5.49 -8.04 16.57
CA SER A 128 -4.57 -7.08 15.96
C SER A 128 -4.10 -7.48 14.56
N LEU A 129 -4.12 -8.77 14.21
CA LEU A 129 -3.64 -9.23 12.91
C LEU A 129 -4.77 -9.19 11.87
N TYR A 130 -4.42 -8.93 10.61
CA TYR A 130 -5.34 -9.09 9.48
C TYR A 130 -4.63 -9.56 8.23
N LEU A 131 -5.38 -10.21 7.34
CA LEU A 131 -4.98 -10.47 5.96
C LEU A 131 -5.62 -9.43 5.04
N LYS A 132 -4.94 -9.04 3.98
CA LYS A 132 -5.47 -8.15 2.94
C LYS A 132 -5.20 -8.72 1.56
N ALA A 133 -6.15 -8.54 0.66
CA ALA A 133 -5.95 -8.63 -0.78
C ALA A 133 -6.50 -7.35 -1.43
N GLU A 134 -5.77 -6.81 -2.40
CA GLU A 134 -6.11 -5.56 -3.05
C GLU A 134 -5.70 -5.58 -4.53
N TYR A 135 -6.59 -5.08 -5.37
CA TYR A 135 -6.34 -4.82 -6.78
C TYR A 135 -6.37 -3.30 -7.01
N ARG A 136 -5.41 -2.80 -7.77
CA ARG A 136 -5.35 -1.42 -8.26
C ARG A 136 -5.11 -1.43 -9.76
N HIS A 137 -5.93 -0.71 -10.49
CA HIS A 137 -5.63 -0.31 -11.85
C HIS A 137 -4.83 0.98 -11.84
N LEU A 138 -3.66 0.98 -12.46
CA LEU A 138 -2.78 2.12 -12.67
C LEU A 138 -3.12 2.76 -14.01
N PHE A 139 -3.64 3.98 -13.99
CA PHE A 139 -3.98 4.70 -15.21
C PHE A 139 -2.73 5.28 -15.84
N ALA A 140 -2.57 5.06 -17.15
CA ALA A 140 -1.54 5.66 -17.97
C ALA A 140 -1.53 7.20 -17.85
N THR A 141 -0.35 7.80 -17.66
CA THR A 141 -0.14 9.24 -17.75
C THR A 141 0.97 9.56 -18.75
N GLY A 142 0.60 10.08 -19.93
CA GLY A 142 1.56 10.38 -20.99
C GLY A 142 1.90 9.16 -21.85
N VAL A 143 3.17 8.75 -21.87
CA VAL A 143 3.69 7.64 -22.70
C VAL A 143 3.72 6.29 -21.98
N ASN A 144 3.28 6.23 -20.72
CA ASN A 144 3.27 5.00 -19.94
C ASN A 144 2.07 4.14 -20.32
N ASP A 145 2.24 2.83 -20.37
CA ASP A 145 1.13 1.90 -20.50
C ASP A 145 0.30 1.84 -19.21
N PRO A 146 -1.03 1.64 -19.30
CA PRO A 146 -1.82 1.32 -18.12
C PRO A 146 -1.35 -0.01 -17.53
N GLY A 147 -1.54 -0.18 -16.23
CA GLY A 147 -1.10 -1.37 -15.52
C GLY A 147 -2.07 -1.84 -14.46
N ASP A 148 -1.83 -3.06 -13.99
CA ASP A 148 -2.62 -3.71 -12.96
C ASP A 148 -1.70 -4.20 -11.84
N LEU A 149 -1.98 -3.77 -10.62
CA LEU A 149 -1.27 -4.18 -9.42
C LEU A 149 -2.21 -5.02 -8.55
N VAL A 150 -1.84 -6.28 -8.31
CA VAL A 150 -2.52 -7.17 -7.37
C VAL A 150 -1.58 -7.46 -6.23
N VAL A 151 -1.97 -7.14 -5.00
CA VAL A 151 -1.18 -7.41 -3.79
C VAL A 151 -1.98 -8.19 -2.76
N ALA A 152 -1.26 -9.04 -2.03
CA ALA A 152 -1.75 -9.68 -0.81
C ALA A 152 -0.74 -9.44 0.32
N GLY A 153 -1.25 -9.33 1.55
CA GLY A 153 -0.41 -8.98 2.68
C GLY A 153 -0.95 -9.40 4.03
N VAL A 154 -0.06 -9.30 5.01
CA VAL A 154 -0.34 -9.48 6.43
C VAL A 154 -0.10 -8.16 7.11
N GLY A 155 -1.08 -7.70 7.89
CA GLY A 155 -0.97 -6.44 8.60
C GLY A 155 -1.32 -6.54 10.07
N PHE A 156 -0.86 -5.53 10.80
CA PHE A 156 -1.09 -5.34 12.22
C PHE A 156 -1.84 -4.02 12.44
N LYS A 157 -2.84 -4.04 13.32
CA LYS A 157 -3.64 -2.90 13.76
C LYS A 157 -3.31 -2.58 15.21
N PHE A 158 -3.27 -1.29 15.51
CA PHE A 158 -3.00 -0.76 16.85
C PHE A 158 -4.28 -0.25 17.52
#